data_AF-A0A2E7F6T5-F1
#
_entry.id   AF-A0A2E7F6T5-F1
#
_cell.length_a   1.000
_cell.length_b   1.000
_cell.length_c   1.000
_cell.angle_alpha   90.00
_cell.angle_beta   90.00
_cell.angle_gamma   90.00
#
_symmetry.space_group_name_H-M   'P 1'
#
loop_
_entity.id
_entity.type
_entity.pdbx_description
1 polymer ?
#
loop_
_entity_poly.entity_id
_entity_poly.type
_entity_poly.pdbx_seq_one_letter_code
_entity_poly.pdbx_strand_id
1 'polypeptide(L)' 'MDIDDLEPLKRKSTPMNLEIMSLDALRAYIADLEAEISRARSEIAAKEIARQGAEEVFRK' A
#
# COMPACT_ATOMS: atom_id res chain seq x y z
N MET A 1 13.49 21.88 -17.83
CA MET A 1 12.18 21.20 -17.86
C MET A 1 12.09 20.44 -16.55
N ASP A 2 11.43 21.03 -15.56
CA ASP A 2 11.24 20.40 -14.24
C ASP A 2 10.27 19.23 -14.41
N ILE A 3 10.84 18.03 -14.33
CA ILE A 3 10.16 16.74 -14.39
C ILE A 3 9.55 16.33 -13.04
N ASP A 4 9.67 17.19 -12.02
CA ASP A 4 9.28 16.91 -10.64
C ASP A 4 7.79 17.17 -10.33
N ASP A 5 7.00 17.66 -11.29
CA ASP A 5 5.57 18.01 -11.09
C ASP A 5 4.58 16.99 -11.72
N LEU A 6 5.05 15.78 -12.02
CA LEU A 6 4.23 14.71 -12.61
C LEU A 6 3.86 13.59 -11.62
N GLU A 7 3.73 13.90 -10.34
CA GLU A 7 3.07 12.97 -9.42
C GLU A 7 1.55 13.12 -9.57
N PRO A 8 0.81 12.09 -10.05
CA PRO A 8 -0.64 12.14 -10.02
C PRO A 8 -1.04 12.28 -8.55
N LEU A 9 -1.63 13.43 -8.20
CA LEU A 9 -2.24 13.64 -6.89
C LEU A 9 -3.24 12.50 -6.69
N LYS A 10 -2.84 11.48 -5.92
CA LYS A 10 -3.71 10.36 -5.55
C LYS A 10 -4.89 10.99 -4.83
N ARG A 11 -6.00 11.17 -5.54
CA ARG A 11 -7.27 11.59 -4.93
C ARG A 11 -7.52 10.58 -3.83
N LYS A 12 -7.48 11.01 -2.58
CA LYS A 12 -7.84 10.16 -1.44
C LYS A 12 -9.26 9.68 -1.75
N SER A 13 -9.41 8.39 -2.03
CA SER A 13 -10.73 7.81 -2.25
C SER A 13 -11.57 8.17 -1.03
N THR A 14 -12.71 8.82 -1.23
CA THR A 14 -13.64 9.09 -0.13
C THR A 14 -13.90 7.77 0.61
N PRO A 15 -13.76 7.74 1.94
CA PRO A 15 -14.03 6.53 2.70
C PRO A 15 -15.43 6.00 2.36
N MET A 16 -15.52 4.69 2.12
CA MET A 16 -16.81 4.01 1.90
C MET A 16 -17.71 4.29 3.10
N ASN A 17 -18.98 4.63 2.87
CA ASN A 17 -19.94 4.74 3.97
C ASN A 17 -20.29 3.33 4.46
N LEU A 18 -19.71 2.91 5.58
CA LEU A 18 -19.90 1.58 6.14
C LEU A 18 -21.27 1.38 6.78
N GLU A 19 -21.95 2.45 7.20
CA GLU A 19 -23.25 2.36 7.90
C GLU A 19 -24.37 1.85 6.98
N ILE A 20 -24.26 2.11 5.67
CA ILE A 20 -25.26 1.70 4.68
C ILE A 20 -24.97 0.30 4.10
N MET A 21 -23.85 -0.32 4.45
CA MET A 21 -23.45 -1.62 3.92
C MET A 21 -24.13 -2.76 4.70
N SER A 22 -24.50 -3.83 3.98
CA SER A 22 -24.96 -5.06 4.62
C SER A 22 -23.81 -5.79 5.32
N LEU A 23 -24.14 -6.73 6.20
CA LEU A 23 -23.14 -7.56 6.89
C LEU A 23 -22.23 -8.31 5.91
N ASP A 24 -22.80 -8.88 4.85
CA ASP A 24 -22.03 -9.61 3.84
C ASP A 24 -21.12 -8.67 3.03
N ALA A 25 -21.61 -7.47 2.71
CA ALA A 25 -20.80 -6.45 2.03
C ALA A 25 -19.63 -5.99 2.90
N LEU A 26 -19.83 -5.83 4.22
CA LEU A 26 -18.75 -5.50 5.16
C LEU A 26 -17.71 -6.62 5.25
N ARG A 27 -18.15 -7.89 5.25
CA ARG A 27 -17.23 -9.04 5.24
C ARG A 27 -16.38 -9.09 3.97
N ALA A 28 -17.00 -8.86 2.81
CA ALA A 28 -16.28 -8.79 1.54
C ALA A 28 -15.29 -7.62 1.52
N TYR A 29 -15.72 -6.44 1.96
CA TYR A 29 -14.86 -5.27 2.05
C TYR A 29 -13.63 -5.48 2.94
N ILE A 30 -13.81 -6.14 4.09
CA ILE A 30 -12.70 -6.52 4.97
C ILE A 30 -11.75 -7.48 4.26
N ALA A 31 -12.27 -8.51 3.60
CA ALA A 31 -11.43 -9.49 2.90
C ALA A 31 -10.57 -8.84 1.81
N ASP A 32 -11.13 -7.89 1.05
CA ASP A 32 -10.40 -7.14 0.03
C ASP A 32 -9.29 -6.27 0.65
N LEU A 33 -9.58 -5.59 1.76
CA LEU A 33 -8.59 -4.78 2.47
C LEU A 33 -7.47 -5.64 3.07
N GLU A 34 -7.79 -6.81 3.63
CA GLU A 34 -6.80 -7.74 4.17
C GLU A 34 -5.88 -8.30 3.09
N ALA A 35 -6.43 -8.61 1.90
CA ALA A 35 -5.63 -9.02 0.74
C ALA A 35 -4.66 -7.92 0.31
N GLU A 36 -5.11 -6.67 0.27
CA GLU A 36 -4.26 -5.53 -0.07
C GLU A 36 -3.19 -5.27 0.99
N ILE A 37 -3.52 -5.39 2.27
CA ILE A 37 -2.55 -5.32 3.38
C ILE A 37 -1.48 -6.41 3.22
N SER A 38 -1.88 -7.63 2.87
CA SER A 38 -0.95 -8.74 2.63
C SER A 38 0.02 -8.44 1.48
N ARG A 39 -0.50 -7.90 0.37
CA ARG A 39 0.30 -7.47 -0.78
C ARG A 39 1.30 -6.38 -0.39
N ALA A 40 0.84 -5.34 0.31
CA ALA A 40 1.68 -4.25 0.77
C ALA A 40 2.79 -4.72 1.72
N ARG A 41 2.47 -5.64 2.66
CA ARG A 41 3.46 -6.24 3.56
C ARG A 41 4.54 -7.01 2.81
N SER A 42 4.16 -7.75 1.77
CA SER A 42 5.10 -8.50 0.93
C SER A 42 6.08 -7.57 0.19
N GLU A 43 5.56 -6.48 -0.37
CA GLU A 43 6.37 -5.43 -1.00
C GLU A 43 7.33 -4.75 -0.02
N ILE A 44 6.85 -4.45 1.21
CA ILE A 44 7.70 -3.88 2.26
C ILE A 44 8.85 -4.82 2.60
N ALA A 45 8.56 -6.10 2.83
CA ALA A 45 9.59 -7.10 3.14
C ALA A 45 10.65 -7.18 2.02
N ALA A 46 10.23 -7.18 0.75
CA ALA A 46 11.16 -7.17 -0.37
C ALA A 46 12.05 -5.90 -0.39
N LYS A 47 11.48 -4.73 -0.08
CA LYS A 47 12.24 -3.46 -0.01
C LYS A 47 13.20 -3.43 1.18
N GLU A 48 12.82 -3.99 2.32
CA GLU A 48 13.69 -4.08 3.50
C GLU A 48 14.92 -4.96 3.22
N ILE A 49 14.73 -6.10 2.55
CA ILE A 49 15.84 -6.96 2.12
C ILE A 49 16.78 -6.19 1.17
N ALA A 50 16.22 -5.51 0.16
CA ALA A 50 17.01 -4.72 -0.77
C ALA A 50 17.80 -3.60 -0.05
N ARG A 51 17.18 -2.93 0.92
CA ARG A 51 17.83 -1.91 1.74
C ARG A 51 18.97 -2.50 2.56
N GLN A 52 18.75 -3.61 3.26
CA GLN A 52 19.79 -4.27 4.07
C GLN A 52 20.99 -4.68 3.21
N GLY A 53 20.74 -5.29 2.04
CA GLY A 53 21.79 -5.65 1.09
C GLY A 53 22.58 -4.43 0.60
N ALA A 54 21.91 -3.31 0.32
CA ALA A 54 22.60 -2.07 -0.03
C ALA A 54 23.46 -1.54 1.13
N GLU A 55 22.92 -1.50 2.35
CA GLU A 55 23.67 -1.04 3.52
C GLU A 55 24.91 -1.90 3.80
N GLU A 56 24.89 -3.20 3.51
CA GLU A 56 26.06 -4.08 3.63
C GLU A 56 27.16 -3.77 2.60
N VAL A 57 26.78 -3.38 1.37
CA VAL A 57 27.72 -2.97 0.32
C VAL A 57 28.42 -1.66 0.68
N PHE A 58 27.70 -0.69 1.25
CA PHE A 58 28.26 0.62 1.63
C PHE A 58 28.99 0.63 2.98
N ARG A 59 28.95 -0.46 3.75
CA ARG A 59 29.68 -0.62 5.03
C ARG A 59 31.04 -1.31 4.88
N LYS A 60 31.42 -1.75 3.69
CA LYS A 60 32.77 -2.22 3.33
C LYS A 60 33.55 -1.13 2.63
#